data_AF-A0A2H3D5Q6-F1
#
_entry.id   AF-A0A2H3D5Q6-F1
#
_cell.length_a   1.000
_cell.length_b   1.000
_cell.length_c   1.000
_cell.angle_alpha   90.00
_cell.angle_beta   90.00
_cell.angle_gamma   90.00
#
_symmetry.space_group_name_H-M   'P 1'
#
loop_
_entity.id
_entity.type
_entity.pdbx_description
1 polymer ?
#
loop_
_entity_poly.entity_id
_entity_poly.type
_entity_poly.pdbx_seq_one_letter_code
_entity_poly.pdbx_strand_id
1 'polypeptide(L)'
;MDRKLYRNLKVLVVCGHSAGGQMAQRYAILRTSIDDDDRLHFWIANPGSLCWLTPNRPIPNDGCEGVDAFKYGLESNFPAYASKNARTLGREGIVKRYHSRTLNYARGLKEEGNGDIRAQAQTQGRNHLERGRNFVVMLEDMGGMPKLTTVDWVPGVSHSGEGMIASDAGIDKLFRY
;
A
#
# COMPACT_ATOMS: atom_id res chain seq x y z
N MET A 1 -6.14 -18.54 -9.17
CA MET A 1 -6.22 -19.34 -7.92
C MET A 1 -7.05 -20.57 -8.23
N ASP A 2 -6.39 -21.68 -8.58
CA ASP A 2 -7.08 -22.83 -9.16
C ASP A 2 -8.17 -23.40 -8.24
N ARG A 3 -9.43 -23.29 -8.67
CA ARG A 3 -10.60 -23.75 -7.94
C ARG A 3 -10.69 -25.28 -7.88
N LYS A 4 -10.03 -26.00 -8.80
CA LYS A 4 -9.96 -27.46 -8.77
C LYS A 4 -9.06 -27.94 -7.63
N LEU A 5 -7.94 -27.26 -7.42
CA LEU A 5 -6.95 -27.57 -6.39
C LEU A 5 -7.36 -27.00 -5.01
N TYR A 6 -7.88 -25.79 -4.97
CA TYR A 6 -8.24 -25.08 -3.73
C TYR A 6 -9.76 -24.83 -3.64
N ARG A 7 -10.53 -25.91 -3.59
CA ARG A 7 -12.01 -25.87 -3.71
C ARG A 7 -12.71 -24.99 -2.68
N ASN A 8 -12.17 -24.92 -1.46
CA ASN A 8 -12.76 -24.17 -0.35
C ASN A 8 -12.09 -22.80 -0.12
N LEU A 9 -11.05 -22.45 -0.89
CA LEU A 9 -10.39 -21.16 -0.75
C LEU A 9 -11.30 -20.06 -1.29
N LYS A 10 -11.84 -19.23 -0.40
CA LYS A 10 -12.69 -18.10 -0.75
C LYS A 10 -11.89 -16.87 -1.12
N VAL A 11 -11.00 -16.44 -0.23
CA VAL A 11 -10.18 -15.23 -0.36
C VAL A 11 -8.75 -15.57 0.02
N LEU A 12 -7.79 -15.03 -0.74
CA LEU A 12 -6.39 -15.00 -0.37
C LEU A 12 -6.02 -13.58 0.04
N VAL A 13 -5.46 -13.41 1.23
CA VAL A 13 -5.00 -12.10 1.70
C VAL A 13 -3.47 -12.06 1.68
N VAL A 14 -2.90 -11.13 0.92
CA VAL A 14 -1.49 -10.77 1.01
C VAL A 14 -1.39 -9.65 2.04
N CYS A 15 -0.90 -9.99 3.23
CA CYS A 15 -0.87 -9.08 4.36
C CYS A 15 0.56 -8.74 4.79
N GLY A 16 0.72 -7.59 5.45
CA GLY A 16 1.97 -7.26 6.12
C GLY A 16 1.88 -6.03 7.02
N HIS A 17 2.68 -6.05 8.08
CA HIS A 17 2.90 -4.94 9.00
C HIS A 17 4.30 -4.33 8.79
N SER A 18 4.45 -3.02 9.00
CA SER A 18 5.75 -2.34 8.91
C SER A 18 6.42 -2.54 7.54
N ALA A 19 7.66 -3.05 7.49
CA ALA A 19 8.33 -3.42 6.24
C ALA A 19 7.50 -4.40 5.39
N GLY A 20 6.77 -5.33 6.01
CA GLY A 20 5.84 -6.21 5.32
C GLY A 20 4.65 -5.48 4.70
N GLY A 21 4.17 -4.40 5.34
CA GLY A 21 3.14 -3.53 4.77
C GLY A 21 3.64 -2.80 3.52
N GLN A 22 4.91 -2.35 3.54
CA GLN A 22 5.53 -1.77 2.35
C GLN A 22 5.61 -2.80 1.21
N MET A 23 6.02 -4.03 1.53
CA MET A 23 6.07 -5.13 0.56
C MET A 23 4.68 -5.41 -0.03
N ALA A 24 3.65 -5.58 0.80
CA ALA A 24 2.29 -5.85 0.35
C ALA A 24 1.77 -4.76 -0.59
N GLN A 25 1.95 -3.48 -0.23
CA GLN A 25 1.54 -2.35 -1.07
C GLN A 25 2.29 -2.30 -2.41
N ARG A 26 3.63 -2.41 -2.37
CA ARG A 26 4.48 -2.37 -3.57
C ARG A 26 4.21 -3.56 -4.49
N TYR A 27 3.94 -4.74 -3.93
CA TYR A 27 3.54 -5.90 -4.71
C TYR A 27 2.17 -5.70 -5.36
N ALA A 28 1.18 -5.19 -4.63
CA ALA A 28 -0.13 -4.85 -5.17
C ALA A 28 -0.05 -3.85 -6.34
N ILE A 29 0.82 -2.85 -6.25
CA ILE A 29 1.05 -1.87 -7.32
C ILE A 29 1.57 -2.54 -8.60
N LEU A 30 2.60 -3.37 -8.49
CA LEU A 30 3.34 -3.84 -9.66
C LEU A 30 2.88 -5.16 -10.26
N ARG A 31 2.26 -6.03 -9.46
CA ARG A 31 1.86 -7.37 -9.94
C ARG A 31 0.91 -7.26 -11.14
N THR A 32 0.97 -8.26 -12.02
CA THR A 32 0.00 -8.43 -13.12
C THR A 32 -1.33 -8.95 -12.59
N SER A 33 -2.43 -8.60 -13.25
CA SER A 33 -3.75 -9.13 -12.93
C SER A 33 -3.87 -10.60 -13.36
N ILE A 34 -4.71 -11.36 -12.66
CA ILE A 34 -5.10 -12.72 -13.01
C ILE A 34 -6.63 -12.85 -12.95
N ASP A 35 -7.18 -13.94 -13.48
CA ASP A 35 -8.64 -14.14 -13.59
C ASP A 35 -9.39 -14.14 -12.25
N ASP A 36 -8.75 -14.50 -11.13
CA ASP A 36 -9.36 -14.50 -9.79
C ASP A 36 -8.92 -13.29 -8.93
N ASP A 37 -8.58 -12.16 -9.54
CA ASP A 37 -8.16 -10.95 -8.80
C ASP A 37 -9.22 -10.42 -7.83
N ASP A 38 -10.50 -10.73 -8.07
CA ASP A 38 -11.63 -10.42 -7.19
C ASP A 38 -11.52 -11.07 -5.81
N ARG A 39 -10.78 -12.18 -5.70
CA ARG A 39 -10.56 -12.93 -4.44
C ARG A 39 -9.19 -12.66 -3.82
N LEU A 40 -8.41 -11.75 -4.40
CA LEU A 40 -7.08 -11.40 -3.89
C LEU A 40 -7.14 -10.05 -3.19
N HIS A 41 -7.01 -10.08 -1.87
CA HIS A 41 -7.06 -8.88 -1.04
C HIS A 41 -5.66 -8.52 -0.54
N PHE A 42 -5.44 -7.24 -0.30
CA PHE A 42 -4.21 -6.74 0.31
C PHE A 42 -4.52 -6.10 1.65
N TRP A 43 -3.76 -6.45 2.68
CA TRP A 43 -3.83 -5.79 3.99
C TRP A 43 -2.49 -5.13 4.32
N ILE A 44 -2.51 -3.80 4.44
CA ILE A 44 -1.33 -2.95 4.45
C ILE A 44 -1.31 -2.16 5.76
N ALA A 45 -0.64 -2.71 6.77
CA ALA A 45 -0.60 -2.14 8.12
C ALA A 45 0.70 -1.39 8.40
N ASN A 46 0.56 -0.14 8.88
CA ASN A 46 1.66 0.72 9.35
C ASN A 46 2.94 0.71 8.48
N PRO A 47 2.85 0.80 7.14
CA PRO A 47 4.06 0.81 6.32
C PRO A 47 4.93 2.02 6.66
N GLY A 48 6.23 1.78 6.86
CA GLY A 48 7.19 2.85 7.14
C GLY A 48 7.36 3.85 5.99
N SER A 49 7.06 3.46 4.75
CA SER A 49 6.98 4.36 3.59
C SER A 49 6.06 3.73 2.55
N LEU A 50 5.47 4.56 1.69
CA LEU A 50 4.56 4.12 0.64
C LEU A 50 5.18 4.38 -0.72
N CYS A 51 4.83 3.56 -1.71
CA CYS A 51 5.03 3.93 -3.10
C CYS A 51 3.91 4.92 -3.48
N TRP A 52 4.30 6.16 -3.76
CA TRP A 52 3.41 7.26 -4.09
C TRP A 52 2.94 7.14 -5.53
N LEU A 53 1.69 7.54 -5.79
CA LEU A 53 1.05 7.28 -7.08
C LEU A 53 1.23 8.43 -8.09
N THR A 54 1.48 9.64 -7.60
CA THR A 54 1.76 10.87 -8.36
C THR A 54 3.21 11.33 -8.13
N PRO A 55 3.83 12.17 -8.97
CA PRO A 55 5.10 12.82 -8.63
C PRO A 55 4.96 13.86 -7.52
N ASN A 56 3.76 14.42 -7.30
CA ASN A 56 3.54 15.45 -6.29
C ASN A 56 3.77 14.91 -4.87
N ARG A 57 4.43 15.68 -4.01
CA ARG A 57 4.71 15.31 -2.61
C ARG A 57 4.11 16.34 -1.66
N PRO A 58 3.53 15.92 -0.53
CA PRO A 58 2.98 16.85 0.46
C PRO A 58 4.09 17.68 1.14
N ILE A 59 5.31 17.15 1.19
CA ILE A 59 6.50 17.87 1.69
C ILE A 59 7.57 17.82 0.58
N PRO A 60 7.58 18.77 -0.36
CA PRO A 60 8.58 18.83 -1.42
C PRO A 60 10.00 18.94 -0.86
N ASN A 61 10.98 18.35 -1.56
CA ASN A 61 12.39 18.42 -1.21
C ASN A 61 13.26 18.33 -2.47
N ASP A 62 13.77 19.47 -2.93
CA ASP A 62 14.56 19.57 -4.16
C ASP A 62 15.94 18.89 -4.06
N GLY A 63 16.45 18.71 -2.84
CA GLY A 63 17.70 17.97 -2.59
C GLY A 63 17.53 16.45 -2.57
N CYS A 64 16.30 15.94 -2.72
CA CYS A 64 16.01 14.52 -2.62
C CYS A 64 16.00 13.85 -4.00
N GLU A 65 17.17 13.38 -4.45
CA GLU A 65 17.27 12.62 -5.70
C GLU A 65 16.44 11.32 -5.66
N GLY A 66 15.84 10.98 -6.80
CA GLY A 66 15.10 9.73 -6.96
C GLY A 66 13.84 9.64 -6.09
N VAL A 67 13.25 10.78 -5.66
CA VAL A 67 12.01 10.83 -4.87
C VAL A 67 10.86 10.05 -5.51
N ASP A 68 10.86 9.93 -6.83
CA ASP A 68 9.83 9.23 -7.60
C ASP A 68 10.30 7.91 -8.21
N ALA A 69 11.51 7.46 -7.89
CA ALA A 69 11.97 6.12 -8.24
C ALA A 69 11.22 5.05 -7.43
N PHE A 70 11.14 3.85 -7.99
CA PHE A 70 10.41 2.74 -7.37
C PHE A 70 10.92 2.43 -5.96
N LYS A 71 9.97 1.98 -5.11
CA LYS A 71 9.91 2.04 -3.63
C LYS A 71 9.16 3.27 -3.10
N TYR A 72 9.35 4.44 -3.70
CA TYR A 72 8.72 5.70 -3.27
C TYR A 72 7.83 6.33 -4.33
N GLY A 73 7.99 5.94 -5.59
CA GLY A 73 7.19 6.45 -6.71
C GLY A 73 7.11 5.49 -7.89
N LEU A 74 6.69 6.01 -9.04
CA LEU A 74 6.37 5.23 -10.24
C LEU A 74 7.14 5.70 -11.49
N GLU A 75 8.28 6.36 -11.33
CA GLU A 75 9.05 6.88 -12.46
C GLU A 75 10.01 5.85 -13.05
N SER A 76 10.80 5.18 -12.20
CA SER A 76 11.93 4.37 -12.65
C SER A 76 12.33 3.29 -11.65
N ASN A 77 13.40 2.54 -11.91
CA ASN A 77 13.99 1.53 -11.01
C ASN A 77 13.06 0.38 -10.57
N PHE A 78 12.09 0.03 -11.43
CA PHE A 78 11.20 -1.11 -11.18
C PHE A 78 11.96 -2.44 -11.10
N PRO A 79 11.57 -3.35 -10.18
CA PRO A 79 12.19 -4.67 -10.03
C PRO A 79 11.92 -5.54 -11.27
N ALA A 80 12.86 -6.45 -11.56
CA ALA A 80 12.88 -7.25 -12.78
C ALA A 80 11.56 -7.95 -13.11
N TYR A 81 10.85 -8.47 -12.09
CA TYR A 81 9.57 -9.17 -12.29
C TYR A 81 8.46 -8.28 -12.88
N ALA A 82 8.59 -6.96 -12.76
CA ALA A 82 7.58 -5.99 -13.15
C ALA A 82 8.06 -4.98 -14.19
N SER A 83 9.38 -4.82 -14.41
CA SER A 83 9.93 -3.73 -15.23
C SER A 83 9.32 -3.65 -16.62
N LYS A 84 9.11 -4.79 -17.30
CA LYS A 84 8.47 -4.82 -18.63
C LYS A 84 7.04 -4.29 -18.59
N ASN A 85 6.22 -4.83 -17.68
CA ASN A 85 4.82 -4.42 -17.53
C ASN A 85 4.70 -2.96 -17.09
N ALA A 86 5.52 -2.51 -16.14
CA ALA A 86 5.50 -1.14 -15.65
C ALA A 86 5.83 -0.14 -16.76
N ARG A 87 6.82 -0.44 -17.61
CA ARG A 87 7.16 0.39 -18.78
C ARG A 87 6.04 0.43 -19.82
N THR A 88 5.40 -0.71 -20.09
CA THR A 88 4.29 -0.78 -21.05
C THR A 88 3.06 -0.02 -20.57
N LEU A 89 2.72 -0.12 -19.27
CA LEU A 89 1.54 0.54 -18.71
C LEU A 89 1.74 2.04 -18.47
N GLY A 90 2.97 2.46 -18.18
CA GLY A 90 3.23 3.79 -17.64
C GLY A 90 2.56 4.00 -16.28
N ARG A 91 2.74 5.19 -15.70
CA ARG A 91 2.14 5.55 -14.40
C ARG A 91 0.63 5.39 -14.40
N GLU A 92 -0.04 5.94 -15.40
CA GLU A 92 -1.50 5.93 -15.49
C GLU A 92 -2.06 4.50 -15.51
N GLY A 93 -1.50 3.61 -16.34
CA GLY A 93 -1.92 2.22 -16.40
C GLY A 93 -1.63 1.44 -15.11
N ILE A 94 -0.51 1.73 -14.43
CA ILE A 94 -0.19 1.15 -13.12
C ILE A 94 -1.24 1.59 -12.08
N VAL A 95 -1.51 2.89 -12.00
CA VAL A 95 -2.47 3.47 -11.04
C VAL A 95 -3.88 2.94 -11.29
N LYS A 96 -4.34 2.95 -12.55
CA LYS A 96 -5.66 2.41 -12.93
C LYS A 96 -5.82 0.95 -12.50
N ARG A 97 -4.81 0.11 -12.74
CA ARG A 97 -4.81 -1.29 -12.32
C ARG A 97 -4.73 -1.43 -10.79
N TYR A 98 -3.97 -0.56 -10.12
CA TYR A 98 -3.86 -0.58 -8.67
C TYR A 98 -5.20 -0.22 -7.99
N HIS A 99 -5.90 0.78 -8.51
CA HIS A 99 -7.21 1.22 -8.01
C HIS A 99 -8.34 0.20 -8.23
N SER A 100 -8.17 -0.78 -9.13
CA SER A 100 -9.15 -1.85 -9.33
C SER A 100 -9.02 -3.00 -8.32
N ARG A 101 -8.05 -2.94 -7.40
CA ARG A 101 -7.77 -4.01 -6.42
C ARG A 101 -8.53 -3.80 -5.11
N THR A 102 -8.75 -4.88 -4.38
CA THR A 102 -9.24 -4.80 -2.99
C THR A 102 -8.07 -4.48 -2.06
N LEU A 103 -8.03 -3.24 -1.56
CA LEU A 103 -6.93 -2.70 -0.77
C LEU A 103 -7.43 -2.31 0.62
N ASN A 104 -6.86 -2.87 1.68
CA ASN A 104 -7.25 -2.56 3.04
C ASN A 104 -6.04 -1.98 3.77
N TYR A 105 -6.03 -0.67 3.95
CA TYR A 105 -5.02 0.01 4.72
C TYR A 105 -5.41 0.01 6.19
N ALA A 106 -4.46 -0.31 7.07
CA ALA A 106 -4.66 -0.19 8.51
C ALA A 106 -3.58 0.73 9.10
N ARG A 107 -3.97 1.63 10.01
CA ARG A 107 -3.07 2.60 10.66
C ARG A 107 -3.34 2.68 12.16
N GLY A 108 -2.33 2.32 12.95
CA GLY A 108 -2.36 2.54 14.40
C GLY A 108 -2.36 4.03 14.72
N LEU A 109 -3.30 4.49 15.54
CA LEU A 109 -3.43 5.91 15.88
C LEU A 109 -2.37 6.41 16.87
N LYS A 110 -1.60 5.51 17.49
CA LYS A 110 -0.43 5.87 18.31
C LYS A 110 0.90 5.68 17.55
N GLU A 111 0.84 5.47 16.23
CA GLU A 111 2.00 5.11 15.44
C GLU A 111 2.79 6.32 14.94
N GLU A 112 3.50 6.97 15.87
CA GLU A 112 4.23 8.21 15.64
C GLU A 112 5.74 8.02 15.41
N GLY A 113 6.19 6.76 15.26
CA GLY A 113 7.58 6.45 14.93
C GLY A 113 8.01 7.03 13.57
N ASN A 114 9.31 7.27 13.39
CA ASN A 114 9.85 7.87 12.17
C ASN A 114 9.84 6.94 10.95
N GLY A 115 9.93 5.62 11.18
CA GLY A 115 9.96 4.62 10.11
C GLY A 115 11.16 4.74 9.19
N ASP A 116 10.90 4.84 7.89
CA ASP A 116 11.94 5.10 6.90
C ASP A 116 12.41 6.56 6.99
N ILE A 117 13.67 6.76 7.33
CA ILE A 117 14.26 8.09 7.55
C ILE A 117 14.94 8.67 6.31
N ARG A 118 14.90 7.96 5.17
CA ARG A 118 15.49 8.48 3.93
C ARG A 118 14.68 9.66 3.42
N ALA A 119 15.37 10.59 2.74
CA ALA A 119 14.77 11.82 2.23
C ALA A 119 13.49 11.56 1.40
N GLN A 120 13.47 10.50 0.58
CA GLN A 120 12.32 10.16 -0.25
C GLN A 120 11.07 9.83 0.60
N ALA A 121 11.24 9.11 1.70
CA ALA A 121 10.15 8.79 2.62
C ALA A 121 9.70 10.02 3.42
N GLN A 122 10.62 10.90 3.79
CA GLN A 122 10.31 12.14 4.51
C GLN A 122 9.45 13.10 3.69
N THR A 123 9.53 13.04 2.35
CA THR A 123 8.63 13.83 1.48
C THR A 123 7.15 13.46 1.62
N GLN A 124 6.85 12.31 2.24
CA GLN A 124 5.49 11.79 2.45
C GLN A 124 4.90 12.22 3.81
N GLY A 125 5.74 12.63 4.76
CA GLY A 125 5.36 12.90 6.16
C GLY A 125 6.50 12.58 7.13
N ARG A 126 6.44 13.16 8.34
CA ARG A 126 7.48 13.08 9.38
C ARG A 126 7.46 11.75 10.13
N ASN A 127 6.29 11.11 10.24
CA ASN A 127 6.12 9.82 10.90
C ASN A 127 5.15 8.89 10.14
N HIS A 128 5.04 7.64 10.59
CA HIS A 128 4.16 6.64 9.97
C HIS A 128 2.71 7.11 9.83
N LEU A 129 2.14 7.69 10.88
CA LEU A 129 0.75 8.12 10.91
C LEU A 129 0.48 9.27 9.92
N GLU A 130 1.35 10.29 9.89
CA GLU A 130 1.26 11.42 8.97
C GLU A 130 1.38 10.96 7.51
N ARG A 131 2.32 10.05 7.21
CA ARG A 131 2.45 9.44 5.87
C ARG A 131 1.18 8.72 5.44
N GLY A 132 0.54 8.01 6.37
CA GLY A 132 -0.76 7.38 6.14
C GLY A 132 -1.85 8.38 5.79
N ARG A 133 -1.99 9.46 6.58
CA ARG A 133 -2.98 10.53 6.35
C ARG A 133 -2.75 11.22 5.02
N ASN A 134 -1.50 11.60 4.73
CA ASN A 134 -1.17 12.27 3.48
C ASN A 134 -1.40 11.38 2.25
N PHE A 135 -1.22 10.06 2.38
CA PHE A 135 -1.53 9.13 1.30
C PHE A 135 -3.04 9.08 1.02
N VAL A 136 -3.88 9.16 2.06
CA VAL A 136 -5.33 9.27 1.88
C VAL A 136 -5.69 10.58 1.18
N VAL A 137 -5.12 11.71 1.61
CA VAL A 137 -5.32 13.01 0.93
C VAL A 137 -4.92 12.93 -0.55
N MET A 138 -3.77 12.33 -0.86
CA MET A 138 -3.34 12.11 -2.24
C MET A 138 -4.38 11.30 -3.05
N LEU A 139 -4.97 10.25 -2.48
CA LEU A 139 -6.01 9.48 -3.16
C LEU A 139 -7.28 10.32 -3.41
N GLU A 140 -7.70 11.13 -2.43
CA GLU A 140 -8.83 12.04 -2.58
C GLU A 140 -8.57 13.07 -3.70
N ASP A 141 -7.39 13.68 -3.74
CA ASP A 141 -6.97 14.63 -4.78
C ASP A 141 -6.89 13.97 -6.18
N MET A 142 -6.69 12.66 -6.25
CA MET A 142 -6.64 11.87 -7.48
C MET A 142 -8.02 11.41 -7.97
N GLY A 143 -9.11 11.92 -7.39
CA GLY A 143 -10.49 11.59 -7.79
C GLY A 143 -11.24 10.70 -6.81
N GLY A 144 -10.82 10.69 -5.54
CA GLY A 144 -11.50 9.97 -4.46
C GLY A 144 -10.91 8.59 -4.17
N MET A 145 -11.30 8.05 -3.01
CA MET A 145 -10.95 6.68 -2.63
C MET A 145 -11.43 5.65 -3.65
N PRO A 146 -10.57 4.72 -4.12
CA PRO A 146 -11.01 3.67 -5.03
C PRO A 146 -12.09 2.79 -4.39
N LYS A 147 -13.06 2.34 -5.20
CA LYS A 147 -14.29 1.66 -4.74
C LYS A 147 -14.06 0.49 -3.77
N LEU A 148 -12.99 -0.28 -3.95
CA LEU A 148 -12.67 -1.47 -3.15
C LEU A 148 -11.54 -1.20 -2.14
N THR A 149 -11.25 0.07 -1.85
CA THR A 149 -10.23 0.47 -0.88
C THR A 149 -10.86 0.90 0.44
N THR A 150 -10.29 0.43 1.54
CA THR A 150 -10.65 0.84 2.89
C THR A 150 -9.43 1.39 3.63
N VAL A 151 -9.67 2.26 4.61
CA VAL A 151 -8.66 2.76 5.54
C VAL A 151 -9.19 2.68 6.97
N ASP A 152 -8.65 1.74 7.73
CA ASP A 152 -9.00 1.49 9.11
C ASP A 152 -8.02 2.19 10.06
N TRP A 153 -8.52 3.12 10.87
CA TRP A 153 -7.76 3.81 11.91
C TRP A 153 -7.93 3.07 13.23
N VAL A 154 -6.86 2.43 13.70
CA VAL A 154 -6.89 1.52 14.85
C VAL A 154 -6.54 2.29 16.14
N PRO A 155 -7.50 2.56 17.02
CA PRO A 155 -7.25 3.30 18.26
C PRO A 155 -6.35 2.53 19.22
N GLY A 156 -5.50 3.24 19.94
CA GLY A 156 -4.69 2.65 21.02
C GLY A 156 -3.47 1.83 20.58
N VAL A 157 -3.30 1.55 19.27
CA VAL A 157 -2.20 0.72 18.75
C VAL A 157 -1.11 1.58 18.10
N SER A 158 0.16 1.29 18.40
CA SER A 158 1.37 1.87 17.78
C SER A 158 2.02 0.83 16.83
N HIS A 159 3.34 0.59 16.93
CA HIS A 159 4.11 -0.19 15.95
C HIS A 159 4.06 -1.69 16.27
N SER A 160 2.88 -2.17 16.66
CA SER A 160 2.68 -3.54 17.12
C SER A 160 1.98 -4.35 16.04
N GLY A 161 2.71 -5.31 15.46
CA GLY A 161 2.12 -6.26 14.50
C GLY A 161 1.00 -7.08 15.13
N GLU A 162 1.21 -7.56 16.35
CA GLU A 162 0.19 -8.29 17.12
C GLU A 162 -1.04 -7.43 17.37
N GLY A 163 -0.86 -6.20 17.87
CA GLY A 163 -1.98 -5.28 18.15
C GLY A 163 -2.78 -4.92 16.90
N MET A 164 -2.11 -4.75 15.75
CA MET A 164 -2.79 -4.48 14.48
C MET A 164 -3.56 -5.70 13.97
N ILE A 165 -3.00 -6.91 14.07
CA ILE A 165 -3.66 -8.15 13.65
C ILE A 165 -4.84 -8.49 14.55
N ALA A 166 -4.68 -8.33 15.87
CA ALA A 166 -5.71 -8.65 16.87
C ALA A 166 -6.81 -7.58 17.00
N SER A 167 -6.63 -6.40 16.40
CA SER A 167 -7.66 -5.36 16.36
C SER A 167 -8.91 -5.81 15.60
N ASP A 168 -10.07 -5.19 15.87
CA ASP A 168 -11.31 -5.50 15.16
C ASP A 168 -11.15 -5.39 13.63
N ALA A 169 -10.46 -4.35 13.16
CA ALA A 169 -10.15 -4.16 11.74
C ALA A 169 -9.22 -5.25 11.19
N GLY A 170 -8.20 -5.65 11.96
CA GLY A 170 -7.31 -6.75 11.61
C GLY A 170 -8.06 -8.06 11.47
N ILE A 171 -8.89 -8.41 12.46
CA ILE A 171 -9.68 -9.63 12.47
C ILE A 171 -10.68 -9.67 11.30
N ASP A 172 -11.37 -8.55 11.05
CA ASP A 172 -12.31 -8.43 9.94
C ASP A 172 -11.64 -8.67 8.58
N LYS A 173 -10.52 -7.98 8.31
CA LYS A 173 -9.86 -8.02 7.00
C LYS A 173 -8.93 -9.22 6.78
N LEU A 174 -8.53 -9.93 7.83
CA LEU A 174 -7.63 -11.08 7.70
C LEU A 174 -8.37 -12.42 7.76
N PHE A 175 -9.46 -12.52 8.51
CA PHE A 175 -10.00 -13.84 8.90
C PHE A 175 -11.49 -14.04 8.64
N ARG A 176 -12.28 -13.00 8.32
CA ARG A 176 -13.75 -13.14 8.15
C ARG A 176 -14.14 -13.13 6.66
N TYR A 177 -14.18 -14.33 6.04
CA TYR A 177 -14.58 -14.56 4.63
C TYR A 177 -15.46 -15.80 4.42
#